data_AF-A0AAU8JM79-F1
#
_entry.id   AF-A0AAU8JM79-F1
#
_cell.length_a   1.000
_cell.length_b   1.000
_cell.length_c   1.000
_cell.angle_alpha   90.00
_cell.angle_beta   90.00
_cell.angle_gamma   90.00
#
_symmetry.space_group_name_H-M   'P 1'
#
loop_
_entity.id
_entity.type
_entity.pdbx_description
1 polymer ?
#
loop_
_entity_poly.entity_id
_entity_poly.type
_entity_poly.pdbx_seq_one_letter_code
_entity_poly.pdbx_strand_id
1 'polypeptide(L)' 'MMTLQEIIDSLDSLSVEEQDYLVELIRQRHEQKPGADFWEGFQKFRATIEKEGIIFDDEDFANLRDRTKLIP' A
#
# COMPACT_ATOMS: atom_id res chain seq x y z
N MET A 1 9.50 -17.32 -16.01
CA MET A 1 8.61 -16.23 -15.57
C MET A 1 7.22 -16.65 -15.99
N MET A 2 6.31 -16.90 -15.05
CA MET A 2 4.94 -17.28 -15.41
C MET A 2 4.20 -16.04 -15.92
N THR A 3 3.36 -16.24 -16.92
CA THR A 3 2.43 -15.24 -17.44
C THR A 3 1.22 -15.11 -16.53
N LEU A 4 0.50 -13.99 -16.64
CA LEU A 4 -0.74 -13.79 -15.88
C LEU A 4 -1.78 -14.86 -16.21
N GLN A 5 -1.83 -15.34 -17.46
CA GLN A 5 -2.76 -16.39 -17.88
C GLN A 5 -2.48 -17.72 -17.19
N GLU A 6 -1.21 -18.13 -17.09
CA GLU A 6 -0.82 -19.35 -16.38
C GLU A 6 -1.15 -19.30 -14.88
N ILE A 7 -1.14 -18.11 -14.28
CA ILE A 7 -1.56 -17.90 -12.89
C ILE A 7 -3.08 -18.06 -12.76
N ILE A 8 -3.86 -17.51 -13.69
CA ILE A 8 -5.33 -17.63 -13.71
C ILE A 8 -5.74 -19.09 -13.87
N ASP A 9 -5.12 -19.81 -14.82
CA ASP A 9 -5.42 -21.22 -15.06
C ASP A 9 -5.09 -22.09 -13.83
N SER A 10 -4.07 -21.68 -13.04
CA SER A 10 -3.74 -22.34 -11.78
C SER A 10 -4.76 -22.06 -10.68
N LEU A 11 -5.39 -20.88 -10.65
CA LEU A 11 -6.45 -20.55 -9.70
C LEU A 11 -7.72 -21.38 -9.94
N ASP A 12 -8.05 -21.65 -11.20
CA ASP A 12 -9.20 -22.50 -11.57
C ASP A 12 -9.04 -23.96 -11.10
N SER A 13 -7.81 -24.39 -10.84
CA SER A 13 -7.51 -25.73 -10.31
C SER A 13 -7.68 -25.85 -8.79
N LEU A 14 -7.87 -24.73 -8.09
CA LEU A 14 -8.03 -24.69 -6.64
C LEU A 14 -9.47 -24.99 -6.22
N SER A 15 -9.62 -25.60 -5.05
CA SER A 15 -10.92 -25.72 -4.39
C SER A 15 -11.47 -24.34 -3.97
N VAL A 16 -12.78 -24.26 -3.75
CA VAL A 16 -13.45 -23.03 -3.30
C VAL A 16 -12.84 -22.52 -1.98
N GLU A 17 -12.51 -23.41 -1.05
CA GLU A 17 -11.91 -23.05 0.24
C GLU A 17 -10.49 -22.48 0.07
N GLU A 18 -9.70 -23.01 -0.87
CA GLU A 18 -8.38 -22.48 -1.20
C GLU A 18 -8.46 -21.14 -1.93
N GLN A 19 -9.47 -20.93 -2.77
CA GLN A 19 -9.75 -19.64 -3.41
C GLN A 19 -10.13 -18.58 -2.37
N ASP A 20 -11.02 -18.90 -1.44
CA ASP A 20 -11.41 -18.01 -0.34
C ASP A 20 -10.21 -17.62 0.53
N TYR A 21 -9.35 -18.59 0.84
CA TYR A 21 -8.10 -18.34 1.56
C TYR A 21 -7.15 -17.41 0.78
N LEU A 22 -7.02 -17.61 -0.53
CA LEU A 22 -6.19 -16.76 -1.40
C LEU A 22 -6.70 -15.33 -1.49
N VAL A 23 -8.01 -15.14 -1.58
CA VAL A 23 -8.64 -13.81 -1.57
C VAL A 23 -8.32 -13.09 -0.25
N GLU A 24 -8.47 -13.77 0.88
CA GLU A 24 -8.18 -13.20 2.19
C GLU A 24 -6.68 -12.89 2.35
N LEU A 25 -5.79 -13.75 1.85
CA LEU A 25 -4.35 -13.53 1.84
C LEU A 25 -3.96 -12.30 1.01
N ILE A 26 -4.57 -12.13 -0.18
CA ILE A 26 -4.34 -10.97 -1.05
C ILE A 26 -4.86 -9.69 -0.38
N ARG A 27 -6.05 -9.76 0.25
CA ARG A 27 -6.64 -8.64 1.00
C ARG A 27 -5.73 -8.22 2.14
N GLN A 28 -5.27 -9.17 2.96
CA GLN A 28 -4.33 -8.90 4.04
C GLN A 28 -3.02 -8.34 3.53
N ARG A 29 -2.50 -8.77 2.38
CA ARG A 29 -1.30 -8.15 1.77
C ARG A 29 -1.55 -6.73 1.27
N HIS A 30 -2.77 -6.40 0.87
CA HIS A 30 -3.14 -5.04 0.50
C HIS A 30 -3.27 -4.14 1.74
N GLU A 31 -3.93 -4.63 2.78
CA GLU A 31 -4.10 -3.95 4.06
C GLU A 31 -2.78 -3.84 4.85
N GLN A 32 -1.88 -4.82 4.71
CA GLN A 32 -0.53 -4.82 5.29
C GLN A 32 0.51 -4.14 4.38
N LYS A 33 0.14 -3.31 3.40
CA LYS A 33 1.12 -2.38 2.78
C LYS A 33 1.25 -1.15 3.69
N PRO A 34 2.13 -1.17 4.69
CA PRO A 34 2.21 -0.12 5.69
C PRO A 34 2.98 1.01 5.01
N GLY A 35 2.26 1.90 4.35
CA GLY A 35 2.88 2.95 3.54
C GLY A 35 1.97 3.50 2.46
N ALA A 36 1.13 2.68 1.82
CA ALA A 36 0.21 3.17 0.78
C ALA A 36 -0.87 4.07 1.39
N ASP A 37 -1.59 3.55 2.39
CA ASP A 37 -2.66 4.28 3.08
C ASP A 37 -2.11 5.46 3.90
N PHE A 38 -0.92 5.29 4.49
CA PHE A 38 -0.21 6.37 5.18
C PHE A 38 0.17 7.49 4.21
N TRP A 39 0.70 7.16 3.03
CA TRP A 39 1.12 8.15 2.04
C TRP A 39 -0.07 8.86 1.41
N GLU A 40 -1.16 8.15 1.14
CA GLU A 40 -2.42 8.76 0.68
C GLU A 40 -2.99 9.73 1.75
N GLY A 41 -3.01 9.31 3.01
CA GLY A 41 -3.40 10.16 4.14
C GLY A 41 -2.50 11.39 4.30
N PHE A 42 -1.19 11.21 4.15
CA PHE A 42 -0.20 12.27 4.21
C PHE A 42 -0.37 13.31 3.09
N GLN A 43 -0.68 12.86 1.86
CA GLN A 43 -0.97 13.76 0.74
C GLN A 43 -2.21 14.62 0.99
N LYS A 44 -3.28 14.03 1.55
CA LYS A 44 -4.50 14.78 1.92
C LYS A 44 -4.24 15.79 3.03
N PHE A 45 -3.42 15.43 4.02
CA PHE A 45 -2.99 16.31 5.10
C PHE A 45 -2.19 17.51 4.56
N ARG A 46 -1.19 17.27 3.71
CA ARG A 46 -0.41 18.32 3.04
C ARG A 46 -1.32 19.30 2.28
N ALA A 47 -2.23 18.79 1.45
CA ALA A 47 -3.15 19.62 0.67
C ALA A 47 -4.07 20.49 1.56
N THR A 48 -4.46 19.98 2.73
CA THR A 48 -5.31 20.72 3.68
C THR A 48 -4.52 21.85 4.33
N ILE A 49 -3.28 21.60 4.74
CA ILE A 49 -2.41 22.58 5.38
C ILE A 49 -2.00 23.70 4.42
N GLU A 50 -1.66 23.36 3.18
CA GLU A 50 -1.37 24.34 2.12
C GLU A 50 -2.59 25.25 1.86
N LYS A 51 -3.81 24.68 1.90
CA LYS A 51 -5.06 25.44 1.76
C LYS A 51 -5.31 26.42 2.92
N GLU A 52 -4.87 26.08 4.14
CA GLU A 52 -4.95 26.94 5.32
C GLU A 52 -3.83 28.01 5.35
N GLY A 53 -2.98 28.08 4.33
CA GLY A 53 -1.90 29.08 4.21
C GLY A 53 -0.71 28.82 5.13
N ILE A 54 -0.62 27.62 5.69
CA ILE A 54 0.51 27.19 6.52
C ILE A 54 1.59 26.68 5.56
N ILE A 55 2.72 27.38 5.50
CA ILE A 55 3.84 27.05 4.63
C ILE A 55 4.81 26.16 5.40
N PHE A 56 5.09 25.00 4.83
CA PHE A 56 6.18 24.11 5.22
C PHE A 56 7.06 23.88 3.99
N ASP A 57 8.36 23.68 4.20
CA ASP A 57 9.28 23.32 3.14
C ASP A 57 9.61 21.82 3.14
N ASP A 58 10.37 21.37 2.14
CA ASP A 58 10.74 19.96 2.04
C ASP A 58 11.69 19.52 3.19
N GLU A 59 12.32 20.45 3.91
CA GLU A 59 13.19 20.14 5.05
C GLU A 59 12.37 19.78 6.30
N ASP A 60 11.23 20.43 6.52
CA ASP A 60 10.29 20.15 7.62
C ASP A 60 9.79 18.69 7.64
N PHE A 61 9.84 18.00 6.49
CA PHE A 61 9.35 16.63 6.31
C PHE A 61 10.43 15.60 5.98
N ALA A 62 11.72 15.97 6.00
CA ALA A 62 12.82 15.09 5.63
C ALA A 62 12.85 13.78 6.44
N ASN A 63 12.47 13.85 7.73
CA ASN A 63 12.39 12.72 8.67
C ASN A 63 11.22 11.74 8.41
N LEU A 64 10.20 12.14 7.63
CA LEU A 64 9.05 11.29 7.29
C LEU A 64 9.36 10.42 6.07
N ARG A 65 10.19 10.90 5.14
CA ARG A 65 10.61 10.18 3.93
C ARG A 65 11.61 9.05 4.23
N ASP A 66 12.47 9.25 5.22
CA ASP A 66 13.55 8.31 5.55
C ASP A 66 13.11 7.10 6.41
N ARG A 67 11.85 7.08 6.89
CA ARG A 67 11.30 5.96 7.67
C ARG A 67 10.97 4.71 6.86
N THR A 68 11.05 4.77 5.54
CA THR A 68 11.02 3.57 4.67
C THR A 68 12.19 2.61 4.93
N LYS A 69 13.23 3.05 5.67
CA LYS A 69 14.35 2.21 6.12
C LYS A 69 14.23 1.69 7.56
N LEU A 70 13.14 2.01 8.26
CA LEU A 70 12.87 1.59 9.64
C LEU A 70 11.78 0.51 9.73
N ILE A 71 11.67 -0.32 8.69
CA ILE A 71 10.98 -1.61 8.76
C ILE A 71 12.09 -2.68 8.74
N PRO A 72 12.40 -3.35 9.87
CA PRO A 72 13.27 -4.52 9.88
C PRO A 72 12.67 -5.70 9.11
#